data_AF-A0A3N2JWJ4-F1
#
_entry.id   AF-A0A3N2JWJ4-F1
#
_cell.length_a   1.000
_cell.length_b   1.000
_cell.length_c   1.000
_cell.angle_alpha   90.00
_cell.angle_beta   90.00
_cell.angle_gamma   90.00
#
_symmetry.space_group_name_H-M   'P 1'
#
loop_
_entity.id
_entity.type
_entity.pdbx_description
1 polymer ?
#
loop_
_entity_poly.entity_id
_entity_poly.type
_entity_poly.pdbx_seq_one_letter_code
_entity_poly.pdbx_strand_id
1 'polypeptide(L)'
;MSTGPHARRARPGRRPRRRAGLAGLATAVVLALVAGCGPAPALPDAVPSPGDLVPSFASQRPPDGAQHLGTGATETVRRMAVRIRNVQCDGLSTGSGFALDAHTLVTNKHVVEDSRSLQVATSDGRDVAVASASVAKVADLAVVRTSEALPSSPTLADADPAEGDDVTVVGYPEGGKLTVTRGTVVGTTDDPLYSTLGKVLVTDASVEPGSSGSAALDDDGRVIGVVYAKTDDGRSLLVPVSTLRSLLDDTAAFTAAPSCAG
;
A
#
# COMPACT_ATOMS: atom_id res chain seq x y z
N MET A 1 41.02 -41.34 31.69
CA MET A 1 42.38 -41.89 31.59
C MET A 1 42.29 -43.39 31.39
N SER A 2 42.52 -43.89 30.17
CA SER A 2 42.94 -45.29 29.93
C SER A 2 43.43 -45.41 28.49
N THR A 3 44.53 -46.13 28.30
CA THR A 3 45.52 -46.03 27.23
C THR A 3 45.65 -47.35 26.45
N GLY A 4 45.53 -47.28 25.11
CA GLY A 4 46.19 -48.13 24.07
C GLY A 4 45.95 -49.66 24.04
N PRO A 5 46.47 -50.42 23.03
CA PRO A 5 47.33 -50.00 21.91
C PRO A 5 47.00 -50.55 20.48
N HIS A 6 47.60 -49.85 19.51
CA HIS A 6 48.11 -50.22 18.17
C HIS A 6 47.73 -51.52 17.42
N ALA A 7 47.40 -51.36 16.13
CA ALA A 7 48.08 -52.08 15.04
C ALA A 7 48.04 -51.32 13.69
N ARG A 8 49.15 -51.37 12.96
CA ARG A 8 49.51 -50.64 11.72
C ARG A 8 49.24 -51.47 10.45
N ARG A 9 49.35 -50.77 9.29
CA ARG A 9 49.68 -51.21 7.89
C ARG A 9 48.48 -51.08 6.93
N ALA A 10 48.60 -50.66 5.66
CA ALA A 10 49.71 -50.19 4.82
C ALA A 10 49.15 -49.35 3.64
N ARG A 11 49.94 -48.39 3.13
CA ARG A 11 49.81 -47.83 1.76
C ARG A 11 50.58 -48.77 0.80
N PRO A 12 50.16 -48.94 -0.46
CA PRO A 12 50.65 -48.06 -1.54
C PRO A 12 49.65 -47.87 -2.71
N GLY A 13 49.70 -46.74 -3.43
CA GLY A 13 50.21 -46.82 -4.81
C GLY A 13 49.80 -45.60 -5.64
N ARG A 14 50.78 -44.72 -5.90
CA ARG A 14 50.75 -43.77 -7.03
C ARG A 14 51.02 -44.53 -8.32
N ARG A 15 50.38 -44.16 -9.43
CA ARG A 15 50.93 -44.24 -10.81
C ARG A 15 50.02 -43.52 -11.83
N PRO A 16 50.48 -43.24 -13.07
CA PRO A 16 50.66 -41.86 -13.52
C PRO A 16 49.89 -41.49 -14.80
N ARG A 17 50.05 -40.22 -15.19
CA ARG A 17 49.66 -39.56 -16.44
C ARG A 17 49.84 -40.42 -17.70
N ARG A 18 48.92 -40.28 -18.66
CA ARG A 18 49.21 -40.42 -20.10
C ARG A 18 48.68 -39.22 -20.87
N ARG A 19 49.63 -38.47 -21.44
CA ARG A 19 49.46 -37.61 -22.62
C ARG A 19 49.70 -38.48 -23.86
N ALA A 20 48.91 -38.29 -24.90
CA ALA A 20 49.23 -38.51 -26.32
C ALA A 20 48.04 -37.90 -27.10
N GLY A 21 48.16 -37.00 -28.09
CA GLY A 21 49.31 -36.57 -28.87
C GLY A 21 49.20 -37.10 -30.30
N LEU A 22 49.14 -36.16 -31.27
CA LEU A 22 49.36 -36.31 -32.73
C LEU A 22 48.28 -37.08 -33.53
N ALA A 23 47.96 -36.80 -34.79
CA ALA A 23 48.48 -35.95 -35.88
C ALA A 23 47.26 -35.68 -36.80
N GLY A 24 47.09 -34.56 -37.51
CA GLY A 24 47.99 -34.01 -38.51
C GLY A 24 47.58 -34.52 -39.90
N LEU A 25 46.95 -33.66 -40.71
CA LEU A 25 47.08 -33.73 -42.17
C LEU A 25 46.80 -32.36 -42.77
N ALA A 26 47.84 -31.84 -43.42
CA ALA A 26 47.86 -30.62 -44.20
C ALA A 26 47.16 -30.84 -45.53
N THR A 27 46.44 -29.82 -46.01
CA THR A 27 46.19 -29.69 -47.45
C THR A 27 45.91 -28.24 -47.85
N ALA A 28 46.77 -27.76 -48.74
CA ALA A 28 46.53 -26.80 -49.81
C ALA A 28 46.00 -25.40 -49.45
N VAL A 29 46.94 -24.45 -49.38
CA VAL A 29 46.71 -23.05 -49.71
C VAL A 29 46.34 -22.96 -51.19
N VAL A 30 45.12 -22.50 -51.48
CA VAL A 30 44.75 -21.96 -52.80
C VAL A 30 44.29 -20.52 -52.59
N LEU A 31 45.07 -19.58 -53.12
CA LEU A 31 44.67 -18.18 -53.25
C LEU A 31 43.49 -18.11 -54.23
N ALA A 32 42.36 -17.60 -53.74
CA ALA A 32 41.32 -17.02 -54.59
C ALA A 32 41.06 -15.59 -54.11
N LEU A 33 41.72 -14.63 -54.75
CA LEU A 33 41.36 -13.22 -54.68
C LEU A 33 40.03 -13.03 -55.39
N VAL A 34 38.93 -13.06 -54.63
CA VAL A 34 37.63 -12.65 -55.14
C VAL A 34 37.34 -11.25 -54.59
N ALA A 35 37.43 -10.26 -55.47
CA ALA A 35 36.98 -8.90 -55.21
C ALA A 35 35.46 -8.92 -55.02
N GLY A 36 35.01 -9.04 -53.78
CA GLY A 36 33.60 -8.95 -53.41
C GLY A 36 33.22 -7.51 -53.08
N CYS A 37 32.70 -6.78 -54.07
CA CYS A 37 31.82 -5.64 -53.81
C CYS A 37 30.48 -6.16 -53.28
N GLY A 38 30.34 -6.30 -51.96
CA GLY A 38 29.05 -6.51 -51.33
C GLY A 38 28.28 -5.19 -51.23
N PRO A 39 26.94 -5.17 -51.40
CA PRO A 39 26.16 -3.97 -51.17
C PRO A 39 26.25 -3.56 -49.70
N ALA A 40 26.46 -2.26 -49.44
CA ALA A 40 26.43 -1.72 -48.09
C ALA A 40 25.07 -2.04 -47.42
N PRO A 41 25.05 -2.37 -46.11
CA PRO A 41 23.78 -2.54 -45.40
C PRO A 41 22.98 -1.24 -45.47
N ALA A 42 21.69 -1.35 -45.79
CA ALA A 42 20.78 -0.22 -45.75
C ALA A 42 20.82 0.40 -44.34
N LEU A 43 21.00 1.72 -44.28
CA LEU A 43 20.88 2.46 -43.03
C LEU A 43 19.47 2.24 -42.46
N PRO A 44 19.31 2.06 -41.14
CA PRO A 44 17.99 1.99 -40.53
C PRO A 44 17.22 3.28 -40.79
N ASP A 45 15.90 3.15 -40.97
CA ASP A 45 14.99 4.26 -41.24
C ASP A 45 15.17 5.39 -40.21
N ALA A 46 15.07 6.62 -40.70
CA ALA A 46 15.24 7.84 -39.92
C ALA A 46 14.38 7.81 -38.64
N VAL A 47 15.03 8.07 -37.51
CA VAL A 47 14.36 8.28 -36.22
C VAL A 47 13.37 9.44 -36.41
N PRO A 48 12.07 9.28 -36.06
CA PRO A 48 11.12 10.38 -36.17
C PRO A 48 11.57 11.55 -35.30
N SER A 49 11.54 12.75 -35.88
CA SER A 49 11.89 14.00 -35.22
C SER A 49 11.05 14.21 -33.94
N PRO A 50 11.61 14.79 -32.85
CA PRO A 50 10.86 15.09 -31.64
C PRO A 50 9.96 16.31 -31.88
N GLY A 51 8.86 16.09 -32.60
CA GLY A 51 7.82 17.08 -32.87
C GLY A 51 6.40 16.54 -32.63
N ASP A 52 6.22 15.21 -32.61
CA ASP A 52 4.90 14.58 -32.56
C ASP A 52 4.60 13.85 -31.23
N LEU A 53 5.51 13.91 -30.25
CA LEU A 53 5.24 13.43 -28.90
C LEU A 53 4.67 14.58 -28.06
N VAL A 54 3.37 14.85 -28.26
CA VAL A 54 2.62 15.62 -27.28
C VAL A 54 2.31 14.67 -26.12
N PRO A 55 2.71 14.95 -24.87
CA PRO A 55 2.19 14.21 -23.74
C PRO A 55 0.67 14.34 -23.78
N SER A 56 -0.01 13.21 -23.94
CA SER A 56 -1.45 13.17 -23.77
C SER A 56 -1.72 13.42 -22.29
N PHE A 57 -1.86 14.69 -21.93
CA PHE A 57 -2.64 15.07 -20.78
C PHE A 57 -4.09 14.86 -21.20
N ALA A 58 -4.51 13.59 -21.29
CA ALA A 58 -5.91 13.29 -21.13
C ALA A 58 -6.28 13.94 -19.80
N SER A 59 -6.97 15.09 -19.89
CA SER A 59 -7.69 15.65 -18.75
C SER A 59 -8.62 14.54 -18.30
N GLN A 60 -8.17 13.77 -17.31
CA GLN A 60 -9.07 12.97 -16.50
C GLN A 60 -10.01 14.01 -15.92
N ARG A 61 -11.21 14.09 -16.51
CA ARG A 61 -12.33 14.77 -15.88
C ARG A 61 -12.30 14.29 -14.43
N PRO A 62 -12.25 15.18 -13.42
CA PRO A 62 -12.43 14.75 -12.05
C PRO A 62 -13.64 13.82 -12.05
N PRO A 63 -13.58 12.62 -11.44
CA PRO A 63 -14.74 11.75 -11.46
C PRO A 63 -15.96 12.60 -11.09
N ASP A 64 -17.02 12.50 -11.88
CA ASP A 64 -18.32 13.15 -11.63
C ASP A 64 -18.89 12.79 -10.21
N GLY A 65 -18.15 11.93 -9.50
CA GLY A 65 -18.02 11.64 -8.08
C GLY A 65 -18.26 12.73 -7.02
N ALA A 66 -18.35 14.02 -7.36
CA ALA A 66 -18.71 15.06 -6.39
C ALA A 66 -20.20 15.49 -6.48
N GLN A 67 -20.95 15.00 -7.47
CA GLN A 67 -22.28 15.56 -7.80
C GLN A 67 -23.47 15.00 -6.98
N HIS A 68 -23.29 13.89 -6.24
CA HIS A 68 -24.33 13.25 -5.41
C HIS A 68 -24.21 13.58 -3.92
N LEU A 69 -23.00 13.90 -3.44
CA LEU A 69 -22.85 14.52 -2.13
C LEU A 69 -23.26 15.99 -2.30
N GLY A 70 -24.21 16.48 -1.50
CA GLY A 70 -24.55 17.90 -1.50
C GLY A 70 -23.29 18.77 -1.42
N THR A 71 -23.28 19.94 -2.06
CA THR A 71 -22.07 20.80 -2.16
C THR A 71 -21.47 21.14 -0.79
N GLY A 72 -22.29 21.28 0.24
CA GLY A 72 -21.87 21.45 1.64
C GLY A 72 -21.36 20.17 2.31
N ALA A 73 -21.98 19.02 2.02
CA ALA A 73 -21.54 17.72 2.52
C ALA A 73 -20.15 17.38 1.97
N THR A 74 -19.89 17.69 0.70
CA THR A 74 -18.60 17.45 0.04
C THR A 74 -17.43 18.18 0.72
N GLU A 75 -17.64 19.41 1.19
CA GLU A 75 -16.57 20.19 1.83
C GLU A 75 -16.28 19.71 3.27
N THR A 76 -17.33 19.43 4.05
CA THR A 76 -17.19 18.81 5.39
C THR A 76 -16.45 17.48 5.29
N VAL A 77 -16.86 16.63 4.35
CA VAL A 77 -16.26 15.33 4.04
C VAL A 77 -14.78 15.45 3.65
N ARG A 78 -14.41 16.47 2.87
CA ARG A 78 -13.00 16.70 2.52
C ARG A 78 -12.19 17.18 3.72
N ARG A 79 -12.75 18.05 4.54
CA ARG A 79 -12.07 18.68 5.69
C ARG A 79 -11.87 17.78 6.89
N MET A 80 -12.64 16.69 7.00
CA MET A 80 -12.41 15.68 8.04
C MET A 80 -11.23 14.76 7.74
N ALA A 81 -10.85 14.61 6.47
CA ALA A 81 -9.81 13.68 6.07
C ALA A 81 -8.42 14.21 6.43
N VAL A 82 -7.56 13.31 6.88
CA VAL A 82 -6.16 13.62 7.19
C VAL A 82 -5.22 12.68 6.45
N ARG A 83 -4.07 13.21 6.07
CA ARG A 83 -2.94 12.43 5.56
C ARG A 83 -2.03 12.08 6.72
N ILE A 84 -1.62 10.83 6.81
CA ILE A 84 -0.71 10.36 7.84
C ILE A 84 0.59 9.91 7.19
N ARG A 85 1.71 10.35 7.76
CA ARG A 85 3.04 9.91 7.39
C ARG A 85 3.74 9.40 8.64
N ASN A 86 4.14 8.15 8.62
CA ASN A 86 4.79 7.49 9.74
C ASN A 86 6.25 7.21 9.39
N VAL A 87 7.16 7.89 10.08
CA VAL A 87 8.59 7.54 10.05
C VAL A 87 8.78 6.38 11.00
N GLN A 88 8.96 5.19 10.43
CA GLN A 88 9.09 3.95 11.17
C GLN A 88 10.55 3.67 11.57
N CYS A 89 10.78 2.57 12.29
CA CYS A 89 12.12 2.18 12.73
C CYS A 89 13.07 1.88 11.55
N ASP A 90 12.53 1.32 10.48
CA ASP A 90 13.25 0.78 9.31
C ASP A 90 12.77 1.34 7.97
N GLY A 91 11.81 2.28 7.99
CA GLY A 91 11.22 2.77 6.76
C GLY A 91 10.31 3.99 6.91
N LEU A 92 9.51 4.19 5.87
CA LEU A 92 8.51 5.24 5.80
C LEU A 92 7.21 4.61 5.32
N SER A 93 6.14 4.87 6.04
CA SER A 93 4.78 4.50 5.65
C SER A 93 3.92 5.75 5.47
N THR A 94 2.95 5.66 4.57
CA THR A 94 1.91 6.67 4.38
C THR A 94 0.55 6.01 4.51
N GLY A 95 -0.41 6.78 5.01
CA GLY A 95 -1.76 6.33 5.21
C GLY A 95 -2.72 7.51 5.22
N SER A 96 -3.97 7.18 5.46
CA SER A 96 -5.08 8.10 5.56
C SER A 96 -5.73 7.99 6.94
N GLY A 97 -6.54 8.96 7.29
CA GLY A 97 -7.38 8.93 8.47
C GLY A 97 -8.51 9.92 8.33
N PHE A 98 -9.39 9.95 9.32
CA PHE A 98 -10.43 10.97 9.43
C PHE A 98 -10.66 11.33 10.88
N ALA A 99 -10.97 12.59 11.14
CA ALA A 99 -11.33 13.07 12.46
C ALA A 99 -12.62 12.41 12.96
N LEU A 100 -12.68 12.01 14.22
CA LEU A 100 -13.91 11.65 14.93
C LEU A 100 -14.51 12.86 15.65
N ASP A 101 -13.64 13.74 16.15
CA ASP A 101 -13.99 14.96 16.84
C ASP A 101 -12.87 16.00 16.64
N ALA A 102 -12.89 17.08 17.42
CA ALA A 102 -11.90 18.15 17.31
C ALA A 102 -10.45 17.69 17.61
N HIS A 103 -10.21 16.63 18.38
CA HIS A 103 -8.87 16.24 18.82
C HIS A 103 -8.56 14.75 18.65
N THR A 104 -9.47 14.00 18.04
CA THR A 104 -9.35 12.56 17.88
C THR A 104 -9.58 12.20 16.42
N LEU A 105 -8.74 11.32 15.88
CA LEU A 105 -8.90 10.76 14.54
C LEU A 105 -8.76 9.23 14.56
N VAL A 106 -9.34 8.58 13.56
CA VAL A 106 -9.22 7.15 13.30
C VAL A 106 -8.35 6.92 12.06
N THR A 107 -7.58 5.85 12.11
CA THR A 107 -6.79 5.29 11.02
C THR A 107 -6.59 3.79 11.25
N ASN A 108 -5.74 3.13 10.47
CA ASN A 108 -5.36 1.76 10.74
C ASN A 108 -4.20 1.61 11.71
N LYS A 109 -4.13 0.46 12.38
CA LYS A 109 -3.02 0.12 13.28
C LYS A 109 -1.71 0.07 12.50
N HIS A 110 -1.67 -0.61 11.36
CA HIS A 110 -0.44 -0.73 10.57
C HIS A 110 0.09 0.62 10.03
N VAL A 111 -0.76 1.66 9.98
CA VAL A 111 -0.35 3.01 9.60
C VAL A 111 0.48 3.68 10.70
N VAL A 112 0.21 3.37 11.98
CA VAL A 112 0.79 4.09 13.14
C VAL A 112 1.75 3.25 13.98
N GLU A 113 1.85 1.95 13.72
CA GLU A 113 2.77 1.07 14.45
C GLU A 113 4.24 1.33 14.09
N ASP A 114 5.13 0.88 14.98
CA ASP A 114 6.59 1.00 14.86
C ASP A 114 7.07 2.43 14.59
N SER A 115 6.37 3.42 15.15
CA SER A 115 6.61 4.82 14.86
C SER A 115 7.77 5.41 15.67
N ARG A 116 8.67 6.11 14.98
CA ARG A 116 9.58 7.11 15.58
C ARG A 116 8.95 8.50 15.61
N SER A 117 8.19 8.82 14.56
CA SER A 117 7.53 10.10 14.40
C SER A 117 6.31 9.92 13.52
N LEU A 118 5.16 10.34 14.05
CA LEU A 118 3.89 10.35 13.34
C LEU A 118 3.54 11.79 12.95
N GLN A 119 3.36 12.03 11.67
CA GLN A 119 3.00 13.33 11.10
C GLN A 119 1.58 13.24 10.54
N VAL A 120 0.72 14.18 10.95
CA VAL A 120 -0.67 14.29 10.49
C VAL A 120 -0.79 15.61 9.76
N ALA A 121 -1.35 15.60 8.55
CA ALA A 121 -1.63 16.80 7.77
C ALA A 121 -3.10 16.85 7.36
N THR A 122 -3.77 17.98 7.59
CA THR A 122 -5.17 18.20 7.22
C THR A 122 -5.31 18.61 5.75
N SER A 123 -6.53 18.52 5.21
CA SER A 123 -6.81 18.84 3.80
C SER A 123 -6.53 20.29 3.40
N ASP A 124 -6.51 21.21 4.37
CA ASP A 124 -6.13 22.62 4.21
C ASP A 124 -4.60 22.84 4.20
N GLY A 125 -3.81 21.77 4.36
CA GLY A 125 -2.35 21.78 4.29
C GLY A 125 -1.64 22.09 5.61
N ARG A 126 -2.35 22.15 6.74
CA ARG A 126 -1.69 22.28 8.05
C ARG A 126 -1.14 20.96 8.54
N ASP A 127 0.07 21.00 9.08
CA ASP A 127 0.59 19.92 9.91
C ASP A 127 0.01 20.05 11.32
N VAL A 128 -0.46 18.93 11.88
CA VAL A 128 -1.13 18.84 13.16
C VAL A 128 -0.28 17.98 14.09
N ALA A 129 0.10 18.54 15.24
CA ALA A 129 0.90 17.83 16.23
C ALA A 129 0.11 16.67 16.89
N VAL A 130 0.75 15.49 16.92
CA VAL A 130 0.22 14.27 17.54
C VAL A 130 0.60 14.25 19.02
N ALA A 131 -0.40 14.08 19.88
CA ALA A 131 -0.21 13.92 21.33
C ALA A 131 0.00 12.47 21.73
N SER A 132 -0.74 11.53 21.13
CA SER A 132 -0.62 10.10 21.41
C SER A 132 -1.27 9.26 20.32
N ALA A 133 -0.80 8.04 20.12
CA ALA A 133 -1.46 7.03 19.30
C ALA A 133 -1.77 5.78 20.13
N SER A 134 -2.93 5.18 19.91
CA SER A 134 -3.35 3.93 20.53
C SER A 134 -3.92 3.00 19.46
N VAL A 135 -3.61 1.71 19.55
CA VAL A 135 -4.01 0.68 18.59
C VAL A 135 -5.04 -0.25 19.23
N ALA A 136 -6.06 -0.61 18.47
CA ALA A 136 -7.03 -1.62 18.88
C ALA A 136 -6.37 -3.00 18.89
N LYS A 137 -6.81 -3.86 19.82
CA LYS A 137 -6.36 -5.26 19.93
C LYS A 137 -6.77 -6.11 18.73
N VAL A 138 -7.85 -5.72 18.05
CA VAL A 138 -8.42 -6.36 16.86
C VAL A 138 -8.70 -5.28 15.82
N ALA A 139 -9.16 -5.68 14.63
CA ALA A 139 -9.69 -4.78 13.61
C ALA A 139 -8.71 -3.89 12.85
N ASP A 140 -7.40 -4.00 13.10
CA ASP A 140 -6.40 -3.14 12.47
C ASP A 140 -6.79 -1.65 12.52
N LEU A 141 -7.38 -1.22 13.63
CA LEU A 141 -7.77 0.17 13.87
C LEU A 141 -6.83 0.83 14.86
N ALA A 142 -6.67 2.14 14.72
CA ALA A 142 -5.99 2.99 15.66
C ALA A 142 -6.73 4.31 15.86
N VAL A 143 -6.56 4.85 17.05
CA VAL A 143 -6.99 6.19 17.43
C VAL A 143 -5.76 7.03 17.69
N VAL A 144 -5.70 8.19 17.06
CA VAL A 144 -4.65 9.18 17.28
C VAL A 144 -5.27 10.43 17.87
N ARG A 145 -4.67 10.94 18.95
CA ARG A 145 -5.06 12.21 19.57
C ARG A 145 -4.11 13.31 19.15
N THR A 146 -4.66 14.46 18.81
CA THR A 146 -3.92 15.65 18.38
C THR A 146 -3.94 16.73 19.46
N SER A 147 -2.86 17.49 19.58
CA SER A 147 -2.81 18.64 20.49
C SER A 147 -3.53 19.86 19.94
N GLU A 148 -3.73 19.92 18.63
CA GLU A 148 -4.43 20.98 17.93
C GLU A 148 -5.75 20.48 17.34
N ALA A 149 -6.68 21.42 17.12
CA ALA A 149 -8.01 21.10 16.63
C ALA A 149 -8.00 20.69 15.14
N LEU A 150 -8.73 19.61 14.84
CA LEU A 150 -9.04 19.15 13.50
C LEU A 150 -10.19 19.98 12.90
N PRO A 151 -10.23 20.19 11.57
CA PRO A 151 -11.11 21.19 10.96
C PRO A 151 -12.60 20.80 10.98
N SER A 152 -12.88 19.49 10.97
CA SER A 152 -14.23 18.95 10.84
C SER A 152 -14.20 17.47 11.21
N SER A 153 -15.32 16.93 11.68
CA SER A 153 -15.54 15.50 11.86
C SER A 153 -16.88 15.07 11.26
N PRO A 154 -17.00 13.84 10.74
CA PRO A 154 -18.25 13.30 10.23
C PRO A 154 -19.09 12.72 11.39
N THR A 155 -20.30 12.31 11.04
CA THR A 155 -21.10 11.42 11.89
C THR A 155 -20.79 9.97 11.52
N LEU A 156 -20.75 9.06 12.50
CA LEU A 156 -20.72 7.62 12.21
C LEU A 156 -22.14 7.14 11.91
N ALA A 157 -22.31 6.33 10.86
CA ALA A 157 -23.61 5.73 10.58
C ALA A 157 -24.08 4.84 11.75
N ASP A 158 -25.40 4.66 11.85
CA ASP A 158 -26.01 3.90 12.95
C ASP A 158 -26.00 2.39 12.70
N ALA A 159 -25.85 1.97 11.44
CA ALA A 159 -25.83 0.57 11.02
C ALA A 159 -24.84 0.36 9.86
N ASP A 160 -24.45 -0.89 9.66
CA ASP A 160 -23.67 -1.28 8.48
C ASP A 160 -24.53 -1.17 7.21
N PRO A 161 -23.92 -0.84 6.06
CA PRO A 161 -24.62 -0.70 4.79
C PRO A 161 -25.06 -2.05 4.22
N ALA A 162 -26.05 -2.03 3.33
CA ALA A 162 -26.49 -3.19 2.57
C ALA A 162 -25.67 -3.37 1.29
N GLU A 163 -25.69 -4.59 0.74
CA GLU A 163 -25.15 -4.83 -0.60
C GLU A 163 -25.96 -4.04 -1.64
N GLY A 164 -25.24 -3.33 -2.53
CA GLY A 164 -25.80 -2.42 -3.52
C GLY A 164 -25.86 -0.96 -3.08
N ASP A 165 -25.61 -0.65 -1.81
CA ASP A 165 -25.57 0.74 -1.34
C ASP A 165 -24.36 1.47 -1.94
N ASP A 166 -24.56 2.75 -2.29
CA ASP A 166 -23.49 3.61 -2.76
C ASP A 166 -22.48 3.91 -1.65
N VAL A 167 -21.21 3.99 -2.02
CA VAL A 167 -20.12 4.34 -1.09
C VAL A 167 -19.17 5.34 -1.71
N THR A 168 -18.79 6.34 -0.90
CA THR A 168 -17.74 7.29 -1.23
C THR A 168 -16.55 7.13 -0.30
N VAL A 169 -15.39 6.77 -0.85
CA VAL A 169 -14.12 6.66 -0.14
C VAL A 169 -13.34 7.97 -0.24
N VAL A 170 -12.89 8.50 0.90
CA VAL A 170 -12.14 9.76 0.98
C VAL A 170 -10.84 9.59 1.75
N GLY A 171 -9.72 9.90 1.10
CA GLY A 171 -8.39 9.76 1.70
C GLY A 171 -7.26 10.16 0.77
N TYR A 172 -6.04 9.69 1.07
CA TYR A 172 -4.78 10.11 0.46
C TYR A 172 -4.00 8.91 -0.12
N PRO A 173 -4.47 8.36 -1.26
CA PRO A 173 -3.72 7.35 -1.99
C PRO A 173 -2.26 7.78 -2.25
N GLU A 174 -1.34 6.85 -2.04
CA GLU A 174 0.13 7.01 -2.12
C GLU A 174 0.70 8.11 -1.23
N GLY A 175 -0.05 8.58 -0.22
CA GLY A 175 0.28 9.79 0.53
C GLY A 175 0.24 11.07 -0.32
N GLY A 176 -0.41 11.03 -1.48
CA GLY A 176 -0.48 12.10 -2.45
C GLY A 176 -1.50 13.19 -2.10
N LYS A 177 -2.31 13.55 -3.09
CA LYS A 177 -3.41 14.52 -2.93
C LYS A 177 -4.64 13.82 -2.37
N LEU A 178 -5.53 14.59 -1.73
CA LEU A 178 -6.83 14.11 -1.31
C LEU A 178 -7.64 13.64 -2.52
N THR A 179 -8.13 12.41 -2.45
CA THR A 179 -8.96 11.77 -3.47
C THR A 179 -10.34 11.46 -2.89
N VAL A 180 -11.34 11.50 -3.76
CA VAL A 180 -12.71 11.08 -3.48
C VAL A 180 -13.07 10.06 -4.56
N THR A 181 -13.24 8.81 -4.16
CA THR A 181 -13.55 7.69 -5.06
C THR A 181 -14.95 7.16 -4.76
N ARG A 182 -15.77 6.95 -5.78
CA ARG A 182 -17.07 6.29 -5.63
C ARG A 182 -16.98 4.81 -5.96
N GLY A 183 -17.91 4.06 -5.37
CA GLY A 183 -18.22 2.69 -5.72
C GLY A 183 -19.53 2.28 -5.07
N THR A 184 -19.73 0.98 -4.94
CA THR A 184 -20.86 0.34 -4.27
C THR A 184 -20.34 -0.67 -3.26
N VAL A 185 -21.16 -0.98 -2.25
CA VAL A 185 -20.92 -2.12 -1.36
C VAL A 185 -21.29 -3.38 -2.12
N VAL A 186 -20.32 -4.24 -2.40
CA VAL A 186 -20.55 -5.49 -3.16
C VAL A 186 -20.87 -6.68 -2.26
N GLY A 187 -20.89 -6.48 -0.95
CA GLY A 187 -21.25 -7.49 0.05
C GLY A 187 -20.25 -7.57 1.21
N THR A 188 -20.17 -8.75 1.82
CA THR A 188 -19.24 -9.02 2.94
C THR A 188 -18.41 -10.26 2.68
N THR A 189 -17.23 -10.32 3.28
CA THR A 189 -16.37 -11.52 3.30
C THR A 189 -15.80 -11.74 4.69
N ASP A 190 -15.34 -12.96 4.99
CA ASP A 190 -14.57 -13.19 6.21
C ASP A 190 -13.21 -12.47 6.11
N ASP A 191 -12.73 -11.95 7.24
CA ASP A 191 -11.47 -11.21 7.38
C ASP A 191 -10.27 -12.06 6.92
N PRO A 192 -9.66 -11.72 5.77
CA PRO A 192 -8.60 -12.51 5.20
C PRO A 192 -7.23 -12.21 5.82
N LEU A 193 -7.08 -11.13 6.59
CA LEU A 193 -5.78 -10.70 7.10
C LEU A 193 -5.51 -11.17 8.52
N TYR A 194 -6.46 -10.93 9.42
CA TYR A 194 -6.24 -11.18 10.85
C TYR A 194 -7.11 -12.30 11.39
N SER A 195 -8.18 -12.66 10.67
CA SER A 195 -9.24 -13.59 11.14
C SER A 195 -9.80 -13.22 12.52
N THR A 196 -9.65 -11.95 12.94
CA THR A 196 -10.10 -11.45 14.25
C THR A 196 -11.33 -10.58 14.16
N LEU A 197 -11.65 -10.10 12.97
CA LEU A 197 -12.76 -9.20 12.68
C LEU A 197 -14.10 -9.93 12.43
N GLY A 198 -14.06 -11.24 12.17
CA GLY A 198 -15.22 -11.92 11.61
C GLY A 198 -15.45 -11.48 10.17
N LYS A 199 -16.52 -10.70 9.92
CA LYS A 199 -16.88 -10.23 8.57
C LYS A 199 -16.46 -8.78 8.34
N VAL A 200 -15.96 -8.51 7.15
CA VAL A 200 -15.60 -7.18 6.64
C VAL A 200 -16.44 -6.82 5.42
N LEU A 201 -16.64 -5.53 5.18
CA LEU A 201 -17.33 -5.05 3.99
C LEU A 201 -16.40 -5.13 2.79
N VAL A 202 -16.97 -5.36 1.62
CA VAL A 202 -16.27 -5.32 0.34
C VAL A 202 -16.88 -4.23 -0.53
N THR A 203 -16.04 -3.43 -1.18
CA THR A 203 -16.47 -2.43 -2.16
C THR A 203 -15.64 -2.49 -3.43
N ASP A 204 -16.24 -2.09 -4.55
CA ASP A 204 -15.55 -1.88 -5.83
C ASP A 204 -14.94 -0.47 -5.97
N ALA A 205 -15.09 0.40 -4.96
CA ALA A 205 -14.42 1.69 -4.92
C ALA A 205 -12.90 1.47 -4.94
N SER A 206 -12.23 1.95 -6.00
CA SER A 206 -10.78 1.77 -6.18
C SER A 206 -9.98 2.45 -5.06
N VAL A 207 -9.13 1.67 -4.40
CA VAL A 207 -8.14 2.15 -3.43
C VAL A 207 -6.74 1.72 -3.82
N GLU A 208 -5.76 2.54 -3.50
CA GLU A 208 -4.33 2.25 -3.71
C GLU A 208 -3.58 2.26 -2.38
N PRO A 209 -2.34 1.73 -2.30
CA PRO A 209 -1.48 1.93 -1.14
C PRO A 209 -1.55 3.35 -0.60
N GLY A 210 -1.53 3.54 0.72
CA GLY A 210 -1.77 4.85 1.38
C GLY A 210 -3.25 5.20 1.59
N SER A 211 -4.20 4.47 0.99
CA SER A 211 -5.63 4.62 1.28
C SER A 211 -6.05 3.95 2.59
N SER A 212 -5.18 3.13 3.21
CA SER A 212 -5.41 2.55 4.53
C SER A 212 -5.77 3.64 5.55
N GLY A 213 -6.90 3.48 6.22
CA GLY A 213 -7.47 4.40 7.19
C GLY A 213 -8.42 5.44 6.59
N SER A 214 -8.66 5.41 5.28
CA SER A 214 -9.63 6.29 4.62
C SER A 214 -11.05 6.02 5.12
N ALA A 215 -11.85 7.08 5.20
CA ALA A 215 -13.27 6.95 5.50
C ALA A 215 -14.03 6.44 4.27
N ALA A 216 -14.90 5.45 4.47
CA ALA A 216 -15.95 5.09 3.53
C ALA A 216 -17.28 5.65 4.03
N LEU A 217 -18.01 6.34 3.16
CA LEU A 217 -19.17 7.16 3.50
C LEU A 217 -20.41 6.76 2.71
N ASP A 218 -21.58 6.86 3.34
CA ASP A 218 -22.88 6.83 2.65
C ASP A 218 -23.18 8.18 1.96
N ASP A 219 -24.33 8.27 1.26
CA ASP A 219 -24.78 9.48 0.57
C ASP A 219 -25.09 10.66 1.50
N ASP A 220 -25.35 10.39 2.78
CA ASP A 220 -25.52 11.41 3.81
C ASP A 220 -24.17 11.92 4.35
N GLY A 221 -23.05 11.37 3.89
CA GLY A 221 -21.71 11.70 4.37
C GLY A 221 -21.39 11.13 5.75
N ARG A 222 -22.09 10.07 6.18
CA ARG A 222 -21.83 9.36 7.42
C ARG A 222 -20.87 8.21 7.17
N VAL A 223 -19.97 7.95 8.12
CA VAL A 223 -18.98 6.88 8.00
C VAL A 223 -19.66 5.53 8.15
N ILE A 224 -19.56 4.69 7.12
CA ILE A 224 -20.02 3.31 7.08
C ILE A 224 -18.87 2.29 7.22
N GLY A 225 -17.62 2.73 7.09
CA GLY A 225 -16.47 1.88 7.35
C GLY A 225 -15.11 2.57 7.19
N VAL A 226 -14.06 1.81 7.47
CA VAL A 226 -12.66 2.27 7.36
C VAL A 226 -11.91 1.35 6.40
N VAL A 227 -11.34 1.90 5.32
CA VAL A 227 -10.51 1.14 4.38
C VAL A 227 -9.30 0.56 5.12
N TYR A 228 -9.02 -0.73 4.99
CA TYR A 228 -7.83 -1.33 5.63
C TYR A 228 -7.01 -2.23 4.71
N ALA A 229 -7.62 -2.81 3.67
CA ALA A 229 -6.93 -3.74 2.78
C ALA A 229 -7.53 -3.72 1.37
N LYS A 230 -6.81 -4.35 0.44
CA LYS A 230 -7.24 -4.64 -0.93
C LYS A 230 -6.99 -6.11 -1.23
N THR A 231 -7.93 -6.76 -1.91
CA THR A 231 -7.82 -8.15 -2.37
C THR A 231 -7.04 -8.23 -3.68
N ASP A 232 -6.57 -9.44 -4.03
CA ASP A 232 -5.80 -9.68 -5.27
C ASP A 232 -6.58 -9.35 -6.56
N ASP A 233 -7.91 -9.46 -6.51
CA ASP A 233 -8.81 -9.09 -7.62
C ASP A 233 -9.18 -7.59 -7.62
N GLY A 234 -8.53 -6.79 -6.78
CA GLY A 234 -8.63 -5.33 -6.79
C GLY A 234 -9.81 -4.75 -6.02
N ARG A 235 -10.56 -5.56 -5.24
CA ARG A 235 -11.63 -5.07 -4.38
C ARG A 235 -11.10 -4.55 -3.06
N SER A 236 -11.74 -3.52 -2.53
CA SER A 236 -11.33 -2.86 -1.30
C SER A 236 -12.09 -3.45 -0.12
N LEU A 237 -11.40 -3.65 1.00
CA LEU A 237 -11.97 -4.18 2.24
C LEU A 237 -12.08 -3.08 3.28
N LEU A 238 -13.23 -3.03 3.94
CA LEU A 238 -13.51 -2.05 4.98
C LEU A 238 -13.81 -2.74 6.31
N VAL A 239 -13.25 -2.19 7.39
CA VAL A 239 -13.74 -2.46 8.74
C VAL A 239 -15.14 -1.84 8.86
N PRO A 240 -16.19 -2.62 9.18
CA PRO A 240 -17.55 -2.10 9.26
C PRO A 240 -17.72 -1.04 10.37
N VAL A 241 -18.63 -0.08 10.19
CA VAL A 241 -18.93 0.95 11.20
C VAL A 241 -19.42 0.33 12.51
N SER A 242 -20.17 -0.77 12.47
CA SER A 242 -20.60 -1.48 13.68
C SER A 242 -19.42 -1.93 14.55
N THR A 243 -18.35 -2.41 13.89
CA THR A 243 -17.12 -2.83 14.56
C THR A 243 -16.36 -1.61 15.10
N LEU A 244 -16.24 -0.55 14.30
CA LEU A 244 -15.62 0.71 14.74
C LEU A 244 -16.31 1.26 15.99
N ARG A 245 -17.63 1.36 15.98
CA ARG A 245 -18.42 1.88 17.12
C ARG A 245 -18.24 1.03 18.36
N SER A 246 -18.38 -0.29 18.23
CA SER A 246 -18.18 -1.25 19.32
C SER A 246 -16.81 -1.07 19.99
N LEU A 247 -15.75 -0.87 19.20
CA LEU A 247 -14.41 -0.63 19.73
C LEU A 247 -14.27 0.74 20.39
N LEU A 248 -14.82 1.80 19.79
CA LEU A 248 -14.77 3.14 20.37
C LEU A 248 -15.51 3.25 21.71
N ASP A 249 -16.57 2.45 21.90
CA ASP A 249 -17.31 2.36 23.16
C ASP A 249 -16.53 1.57 24.25
N ASP A 250 -15.58 0.71 23.86
CA ASP A 250 -14.70 -0.03 24.77
C ASP A 250 -13.27 0.56 24.80
N THR A 251 -13.05 1.51 25.70
CA THR A 251 -11.70 2.09 25.90
C THR A 251 -10.62 1.07 26.26
N ALA A 252 -10.97 -0.09 26.83
CA ALA A 252 -10.01 -1.16 27.14
C ALA A 252 -9.62 -1.99 25.90
N ALA A 253 -10.29 -1.79 24.76
CA ALA A 253 -9.93 -2.39 23.49
C ALA A 253 -8.65 -1.79 22.90
N PHE A 254 -8.25 -0.59 23.36
CA PHE A 254 -7.07 0.11 22.88
C PHE A 254 -5.88 0.01 23.84
N THR A 255 -4.68 -0.05 23.26
CA THR A 255 -3.41 0.02 23.99
C THR A 255 -2.50 1.04 23.31
N ALA A 256 -1.52 1.59 24.04
CA ALA A 256 -0.56 2.52 23.45
C ALA A 256 0.10 1.89 22.21
N ALA A 257 0.22 2.67 21.13
CA ALA A 257 0.87 2.19 19.91
C ALA A 257 2.33 1.84 20.21
N PRO A 258 2.83 0.67 19.75
CA PRO A 258 4.24 0.33 19.88
C PRO A 258 5.10 1.39 19.21
N SER A 259 6.10 1.90 19.93
CA SER A 259 7.15 2.77 19.38
C SER A 259 8.44 1.98 19.20
N CYS A 260 9.34 2.48 18.36
CA CYS A 260 10.68 1.90 18.24
C CYS A 260 11.35 1.80 19.62
N ALA A 261 11.90 0.63 19.93
CA ALA A 261 12.80 0.50 21.06
C ALA A 261 14.04 1.38 20.79
N GLY A 262 14.34 2.29 21.71
CA GLY A 262 15.52 3.14 21.67
C GLY A 262 16.81 2.39 22.03
#